data_AF-A0A397E957-F1
#
_entry.id   AF-A0A397E957-F1
#
_cell.length_a   1.000
_cell.length_b   1.000
_cell.length_c   1.000
_cell.angle_alpha   90.00
_cell.angle_beta   90.00
_cell.angle_gamma   90.00
#
_symmetry.space_group_name_H-M   'P 1'
#
loop_
_entity.id
_entity.type
_entity.pdbx_description
1 polymer ?
#
loop_
_entity_poly.entity_id
_entity_poly.type
_entity_poly.pdbx_seq_one_letter_code
_entity_poly.pdbx_strand_id
1 'polypeptide(L)'
;MVPYPHGDVVYYMRTEEGKAYHIHCRQPRHDDGAEEILLDVNKLAEGHAHCGVRSVEVSPDDKLLAYTVEFTGFETYDIYIKWGRDAETLFYVTPDATRRRHKVWSHLVGAPQSADTTLFTEDDGLFEVSFLKSSSGRFLVINTCSFLAYTKDTNNSTWHKTRLPMPEAIYTLDTAANDEYATTKYQYTYSSLTTPKQTVEYDFISNKTVILKETP
;
A
#
# COMPACT_ATOMS: atom_id res chain seq x y z
N MET A 1 5.17 6.56 -14.63
CA MET A 1 5.41 7.22 -13.32
C MET A 1 6.06 8.57 -13.60
N VAL A 2 5.65 9.64 -12.92
CA VAL A 2 6.36 10.94 -12.96
C VAL A 2 7.58 10.83 -12.04
N PRO A 3 8.76 11.39 -12.41
CA PRO A 3 9.93 11.37 -11.54
C PRO A 3 9.61 11.86 -10.14
N TYR A 4 10.08 11.15 -9.11
CA TYR A 4 9.85 11.51 -7.72
C TYR A 4 11.15 11.46 -6.91
N PRO A 5 11.42 12.46 -6.05
CA PRO A 5 12.58 12.44 -5.17
C PRO A 5 12.33 11.62 -3.90
N HIS A 6 13.37 10.95 -3.43
CA HIS A 6 13.44 10.35 -2.10
C HIS A 6 14.88 10.51 -1.57
N GLY A 7 15.05 11.25 -0.47
CA GLY A 7 16.37 11.65 0.00
C GLY A 7 17.19 12.37 -1.08
N ASP A 8 18.42 11.90 -1.30
CA ASP A 8 19.39 12.42 -2.27
C ASP A 8 19.24 11.78 -3.67
N VAL A 9 18.15 11.06 -3.92
CA VAL A 9 17.93 10.28 -5.14
C VAL A 9 16.62 10.72 -5.82
N VAL A 10 16.61 10.68 -7.15
CA VAL A 10 15.39 10.80 -7.97
C VAL A 10 15.12 9.47 -8.67
N TYR A 11 13.91 8.96 -8.48
CA TYR A 11 13.41 7.74 -9.09
C TYR A 11 12.50 8.05 -10.27
N TYR A 12 12.61 7.29 -11.35
CA TYR A 12 11.82 7.51 -12.55
C TYR A 12 11.68 6.25 -13.41
N MET A 13 10.85 6.35 -14.44
CA MET A 13 10.73 5.34 -15.49
C MET A 13 11.15 5.97 -16.82
N ARG A 14 11.82 5.18 -17.66
CA ARG A 14 12.07 5.53 -19.06
C ARG A 14 11.68 4.39 -19.99
N THR A 15 11.52 4.71 -21.26
CA THR A 15 11.32 3.75 -22.34
C THR A 15 12.48 3.83 -23.32
N GLU A 16 12.67 2.76 -24.08
CA GLU A 16 13.64 2.71 -25.17
C GLU A 16 12.90 2.45 -26.49
N GLU A 17 13.37 3.05 -27.58
CA GLU A 17 12.75 2.87 -28.88
C GLU A 17 12.75 1.39 -29.30
N GLY A 18 11.61 0.90 -29.79
CA GLY A 18 11.44 -0.50 -30.19
C GLY A 18 11.31 -1.49 -29.03
N LYS A 19 11.33 -1.03 -27.77
CA LYS A 19 11.07 -1.87 -26.58
C LYS A 19 9.63 -1.74 -26.10
N ALA A 20 9.05 -2.85 -25.65
CA ALA A 20 7.64 -2.92 -25.27
C ALA A 20 7.37 -2.47 -23.83
N TYR A 21 8.37 -2.54 -22.95
CA TYR A 21 8.22 -2.27 -21.53
C TYR A 21 9.13 -1.14 -21.05
N HIS A 22 8.77 -0.55 -19.91
CA HIS A 22 9.55 0.51 -19.27
C HIS A 22 10.72 -0.05 -18.46
N ILE A 23 11.66 0.82 -18.12
CA ILE A 23 12.81 0.54 -17.27
C ILE A 23 12.69 1.46 -16.06
N HIS A 24 12.77 0.87 -14.86
CA HIS A 24 12.84 1.62 -13.60
C HIS A 24 14.27 2.00 -13.32
N CYS A 25 14.48 3.29 -13.07
CA CYS A 25 15.79 3.87 -12.86
C CYS A 25 15.82 4.75 -11.62
N ARG A 26 17.03 5.02 -11.14
CA ARG A 26 17.32 6.12 -10.21
C ARG A 26 18.57 6.88 -10.63
N GLN A 27 18.69 8.11 -10.17
CA GLN A 27 19.91 8.91 -10.30
C GLN A 27 20.08 9.81 -9.08
N PRO A 28 21.30 10.26 -8.76
CA PRO A 28 21.51 11.30 -7.76
C PRO A 28 20.70 12.56 -8.08
N ARG A 29 20.20 13.21 -7.03
CA ARG A 29 19.34 14.39 -7.15
C ARG A 29 20.12 15.69 -7.32
N HIS A 30 21.31 15.76 -6.74
CA HIS A 30 22.06 16.99 -6.54
C HIS A 30 23.34 17.08 -7.37
N ASP A 31 23.63 16.07 -8.18
CA ASP A 31 24.75 16.03 -9.10
C ASP A 31 24.38 15.27 -10.39
N ASP A 32 25.24 15.36 -11.40
CA ASP A 32 25.08 14.66 -12.68
C ASP A 32 25.62 13.22 -12.61
N GLY A 33 25.48 12.57 -11.46
CA GLY A 33 25.91 11.19 -11.26
C GLY A 33 25.19 10.21 -12.17
N ALA A 34 25.81 9.05 -12.38
CA ALA A 34 25.33 8.07 -13.34
C ALA A 34 23.95 7.50 -12.97
N GLU A 35 23.11 7.28 -13.98
CA GLU A 35 21.87 6.52 -13.86
C GLU A 35 22.17 5.08 -13.39
N GLU A 36 21.36 4.59 -12.45
CA GLU A 36 21.30 3.19 -12.07
C GLU A 36 19.96 2.58 -12.51
N ILE A 37 20.02 1.44 -13.20
CA ILE A 37 18.85 0.65 -13.57
C ILE A 37 18.46 -0.25 -12.39
N LEU A 38 17.26 -0.04 -11.87
CA LEU A 38 16.69 -0.83 -10.78
C LEU A 38 15.97 -2.08 -11.30
N LEU A 39 15.18 -1.93 -12.38
CA LEU A 39 14.44 -3.03 -13.00
C LEU A 39 14.23 -2.77 -14.48
N ASP A 40 14.84 -3.61 -15.31
CA ASP A 40 14.59 -3.66 -16.74
C ASP A 40 13.49 -4.69 -17.04
N VAL A 41 12.27 -4.20 -17.25
CA VAL A 41 11.11 -5.06 -17.50
C VAL A 41 11.21 -5.74 -18.87
N ASN A 42 11.97 -5.19 -19.82
CA ASN A 42 12.18 -5.85 -21.11
C ASN A 42 13.03 -7.11 -20.96
N LYS A 43 14.09 -7.05 -20.14
CA LYS A 43 14.89 -8.24 -19.79
C LYS A 43 14.07 -9.25 -19.02
N LEU A 44 13.24 -8.79 -18.08
CA LEU A 44 12.34 -9.67 -17.34
C LEU A 44 11.32 -10.37 -18.25
N ALA A 45 10.91 -9.74 -19.34
CA ALA A 45 9.97 -10.29 -20.30
C ALA A 45 10.57 -11.29 -21.29
N GLU A 46 11.90 -11.46 -21.34
CA GLU A 46 12.55 -12.37 -22.28
C GLU A 46 12.07 -13.81 -22.10
N GLY A 47 11.62 -14.44 -23.19
CA GLY A 47 11.06 -15.80 -23.15
C GLY A 47 9.61 -15.90 -22.69
N HIS A 48 8.95 -14.77 -22.35
CA HIS A 48 7.55 -14.74 -21.97
C HIS A 48 6.70 -14.01 -23.01
N ALA A 49 5.51 -14.56 -23.31
CA ALA A 49 4.55 -13.89 -24.19
C ALA A 49 3.93 -12.63 -23.57
N HIS A 50 4.02 -12.51 -22.25
CA HIS A 50 3.53 -11.39 -21.46
C HIS A 50 4.43 -11.17 -20.23
N CYS A 51 4.65 -9.92 -19.84
CA CYS A 51 5.26 -9.55 -18.57
C CYS A 51 4.53 -8.35 -17.97
N GLY A 52 3.73 -8.60 -16.94
CA GLY A 52 3.01 -7.58 -16.19
C GLY A 52 3.73 -7.27 -14.90
N VAL A 53 4.35 -6.09 -14.80
CA VAL A 53 4.89 -5.56 -13.55
C VAL A 53 3.94 -4.49 -13.02
N ARG A 54 3.43 -4.67 -11.80
CA ARG A 54 2.37 -3.81 -11.23
C ARG A 54 2.86 -2.94 -10.09
N SER A 55 3.44 -3.55 -9.04
CA SER A 55 3.99 -2.83 -7.90
C SER A 55 5.51 -2.87 -7.98
N VAL A 56 6.18 -1.71 -7.85
CA VAL A 56 7.63 -1.61 -7.73
C VAL A 56 7.94 -0.61 -6.63
N GLU A 57 8.56 -1.10 -5.55
CA GLU A 57 8.80 -0.36 -4.32
C GLU A 57 10.26 -0.50 -3.92
N VAL A 58 10.93 0.62 -3.71
CA VAL A 58 12.27 0.67 -3.14
C VAL A 58 12.16 0.68 -1.62
N SER A 59 13.05 -0.03 -0.93
CA SER A 59 13.09 -0.04 0.53
C SER A 59 13.38 1.36 1.09
N PRO A 60 12.91 1.70 2.31
CA PRO A 60 13.17 3.00 2.94
C PRO A 60 14.65 3.37 3.10
N ASP A 61 15.56 2.41 3.00
CA ASP A 61 17.01 2.61 3.06
C ASP A 61 17.69 2.58 1.68
N ASP A 62 16.91 2.57 0.60
CA ASP A 62 17.34 2.59 -0.80
C ASP A 62 18.20 1.39 -1.26
N LYS A 63 18.19 0.27 -0.52
CA LYS A 63 19.04 -0.90 -0.82
C LYS A 63 18.35 -2.07 -1.49
N LEU A 64 17.04 -2.23 -1.28
CA LEU A 64 16.28 -3.36 -1.80
C LEU A 64 15.17 -2.88 -2.71
N LEU A 65 14.88 -3.67 -3.75
CA LEU A 65 13.75 -3.48 -4.64
C LEU A 65 12.77 -4.63 -4.45
N ALA A 66 11.53 -4.31 -4.10
CA ALA A 66 10.42 -5.25 -4.11
C ALA A 66 9.55 -4.98 -5.33
N TYR A 67 9.21 -6.02 -6.09
CA TYR A 67 8.30 -5.88 -7.22
C TYR A 67 7.38 -7.09 -7.38
N THR A 68 6.21 -6.87 -7.99
CA THR A 68 5.28 -7.93 -8.40
C THR A 68 5.37 -8.16 -9.90
N VAL A 69 5.35 -9.42 -10.33
CA VAL A 69 5.41 -9.80 -11.75
C VAL A 69 4.42 -10.92 -12.06
N GLU A 70 3.75 -10.83 -13.21
CA GLU A 70 2.87 -11.85 -13.78
C GLU A 70 3.25 -12.13 -15.25
N PHE A 71 3.49 -13.40 -15.59
CA PHE A 71 3.88 -13.80 -16.95
C PHE A 71 2.75 -14.41 -17.79
N THR A 72 1.57 -14.61 -17.21
CA THR A 72 0.47 -15.36 -17.84
C THR A 72 -0.49 -14.47 -18.63
N GLY A 73 -0.52 -13.17 -18.36
CA GLY A 73 -1.38 -12.20 -19.05
C GLY A 73 -2.85 -12.24 -18.64
N PHE A 74 -3.20 -12.95 -17.57
CA PHE A 74 -4.58 -13.01 -17.08
C PHE A 74 -4.94 -11.80 -16.20
N GLU A 75 -4.00 -10.88 -15.97
CA GLU A 75 -4.12 -9.69 -15.12
C GLU A 75 -4.76 -10.02 -13.76
N THR A 76 -4.48 -11.23 -13.28
CA THR A 76 -5.45 -11.90 -12.40
C THR A 76 -5.50 -11.27 -11.02
N TYR A 77 -4.47 -10.50 -10.66
CA TYR A 77 -4.33 -9.93 -9.33
C TYR A 77 -3.65 -8.56 -9.35
N ASP A 78 -4.35 -7.55 -8.84
CA ASP A 78 -3.75 -6.32 -8.31
C ASP A 78 -3.12 -6.62 -6.94
N ILE A 79 -2.00 -7.37 -6.93
CA ILE A 79 -1.21 -7.54 -5.72
C ILE A 79 -0.37 -6.28 -5.53
N TYR A 80 -0.66 -5.59 -4.43
CA TYR A 80 0.17 -4.50 -3.94
C TYR A 80 1.13 -5.04 -2.90
N ILE A 81 2.38 -4.58 -3.00
CA ILE A 81 3.38 -4.78 -1.97
C ILE A 81 3.79 -3.42 -1.41
N LYS A 82 4.05 -3.34 -0.10
CA LYS A 82 4.60 -2.14 0.53
C LYS A 82 5.66 -2.51 1.54
N TRP A 83 6.75 -1.75 1.55
CA TRP A 83 7.73 -1.82 2.63
C TRP A 83 7.16 -1.25 3.94
N GLY A 84 7.49 -1.94 5.04
CA GLY A 84 7.48 -1.34 6.36
C GLY A 84 8.54 -0.26 6.48
N ARG A 85 8.47 0.52 7.56
CA ARG A 85 9.42 1.61 7.82
C ARG A 85 10.84 1.11 8.12
N ASP A 86 10.96 -0.16 8.52
CA ASP A 86 12.19 -0.82 8.96
C ASP A 86 13.09 -1.30 7.81
N ALA A 87 12.64 -1.22 6.55
CA ALA A 87 13.34 -1.80 5.39
C ALA A 87 13.58 -3.31 5.46
N GLU A 88 12.90 -4.00 6.39
CA GLU A 88 13.02 -5.43 6.63
C GLU A 88 11.68 -6.15 6.46
N THR A 89 10.57 -5.43 6.64
CA THR A 89 9.23 -5.98 6.55
C THR A 89 8.56 -5.64 5.20
N LEU A 90 7.92 -6.62 4.56
CA LEU A 90 7.04 -6.43 3.41
C LEU A 90 5.60 -6.78 3.79
N PHE A 91 4.66 -5.93 3.37
CA PHE A 91 3.22 -6.18 3.46
C PHE A 91 2.67 -6.50 2.09
N TYR A 92 1.83 -7.53 2.00
CA TYR A 92 1.22 -7.95 0.73
C TYR A 92 -0.13 -8.64 0.95
N VAL A 93 -0.92 -8.74 -0.13
CA VAL A 93 -2.23 -9.41 -0.14
C VAL A 93 -2.17 -10.72 -0.91
N THR A 94 -2.84 -11.76 -0.42
CA THR A 94 -3.09 -12.98 -1.19
C THR A 94 -4.57 -13.18 -1.47
N PRO A 95 -4.91 -13.74 -2.64
CA PRO A 95 -6.27 -14.14 -2.95
C PRO A 95 -6.69 -15.42 -2.23
N ASP A 96 -7.99 -15.70 -2.19
CA ASP A 96 -8.54 -17.03 -1.89
C ASP A 96 -8.70 -17.90 -3.15
N ALA A 97 -9.36 -19.04 -3.01
CA ALA A 97 -9.62 -19.98 -4.11
C ALA A 97 -10.49 -19.41 -5.24
N THR A 98 -11.29 -18.36 -4.98
CA THR A 98 -12.11 -17.69 -6.00
C THR A 98 -11.43 -16.46 -6.59
N ARG A 99 -10.14 -16.25 -6.28
CA ARG A 99 -9.31 -15.13 -6.74
C ARG A 99 -9.64 -13.78 -6.08
N ARG A 100 -10.51 -13.77 -5.08
CA ARG A 100 -10.88 -12.59 -4.30
C ARG A 100 -9.76 -12.25 -3.32
N ARG A 101 -9.37 -10.98 -3.20
CA ARG A 101 -8.35 -10.55 -2.21
C ARG A 101 -8.84 -10.86 -0.79
N HIS A 102 -8.12 -11.72 -0.08
CA HIS A 102 -8.62 -12.36 1.13
C HIS A 102 -7.78 -12.10 2.38
N LYS A 103 -6.45 -12.16 2.28
CA LYS A 103 -5.56 -12.06 3.44
C LYS A 103 -4.47 -11.02 3.26
N VAL A 104 -4.21 -10.26 4.33
CA VAL A 104 -3.07 -9.35 4.43
C VAL A 104 -1.99 -10.00 5.27
N TRP A 105 -0.77 -9.99 4.75
CA TRP A 105 0.39 -10.65 5.34
C TRP A 105 1.50 -9.66 5.68
N SER A 106 2.32 -10.05 6.64
CA SER A 106 3.60 -9.44 6.98
C SER A 106 4.70 -10.48 6.77
N HIS A 107 5.64 -10.16 5.88
CA HIS A 107 6.82 -10.96 5.57
C HIS A 107 8.08 -10.28 6.12
N LEU A 108 8.94 -11.03 6.79
CA LEU A 108 10.29 -10.58 7.15
C LEU A 108 11.26 -11.01 6.06
N VAL A 109 11.93 -10.05 5.43
CA VAL A 109 12.89 -10.33 4.35
C VAL A 109 14.00 -11.26 4.84
N GLY A 110 14.23 -12.33 4.08
CA GLY A 110 15.19 -13.38 4.41
C GLY A 110 14.61 -14.55 5.20
N ALA A 111 13.41 -14.42 5.78
CA ALA A 111 12.68 -15.55 6.34
C ALA A 111 11.97 -16.36 5.24
N PRO A 112 11.69 -17.66 5.45
CA PRO A 112 10.84 -18.42 4.53
C PRO A 112 9.40 -17.87 4.56
N GLN A 113 8.71 -17.87 3.42
CA GLN A 113 7.32 -17.41 3.31
C GLN A 113 6.36 -18.14 4.28
N SER A 114 6.67 -19.38 4.66
CA SER A 114 5.88 -20.13 5.65
C SER A 114 5.92 -19.52 7.06
N ALA A 115 6.84 -18.60 7.34
CA ALA A 115 6.93 -17.84 8.59
C ALA A 115 6.13 -16.53 8.56
N ASP A 116 5.46 -16.22 7.45
CA ASP A 116 4.74 -14.96 7.29
C ASP A 116 3.57 -14.88 8.26
N THR A 117 3.41 -13.70 8.88
CA THR A 117 2.36 -13.45 9.86
C THR A 117 1.11 -12.91 9.16
N THR A 118 -0.04 -13.55 9.36
CA THR A 118 -1.33 -13.01 8.90
C THR A 118 -1.75 -11.83 9.79
N LEU A 119 -1.93 -10.66 9.18
CA LEU A 119 -2.42 -9.45 9.86
C LEU A 119 -3.95 -9.38 9.88
N PHE A 120 -4.58 -9.81 8.78
CA PHE A 120 -6.04 -9.81 8.65
C PHE A 120 -6.52 -10.84 7.61
N THR A 121 -7.74 -11.33 7.82
CA THR A 121 -8.48 -12.24 6.93
C THR A 121 -9.89 -11.69 6.74
N GLU A 122 -10.34 -11.53 5.49
CA GLU A 122 -11.74 -11.19 5.14
C GLU A 122 -12.56 -12.46 4.91
N ASP A 123 -13.14 -12.99 5.99
CA ASP A 123 -13.89 -14.24 5.96
C ASP A 123 -15.24 -14.12 5.24
N ASP A 124 -15.79 -12.90 5.08
CA ASP A 124 -17.03 -12.69 4.33
C ASP A 124 -16.74 -12.63 2.82
N GLY A 125 -17.17 -13.67 2.12
CA GLY A 125 -16.98 -13.85 0.68
C GLY A 125 -17.55 -12.74 -0.22
N LEU A 126 -18.36 -11.82 0.32
CA LEU A 126 -18.88 -10.67 -0.42
C LEU A 126 -17.89 -9.51 -0.51
N PHE A 127 -16.79 -9.54 0.25
CA PHE A 127 -15.89 -8.39 0.39
C PHE A 127 -14.45 -8.71 0.03
N GLU A 128 -13.69 -7.70 -0.39
CA GLU A 128 -12.26 -7.84 -0.63
C GLU A 128 -11.47 -7.08 0.42
N VAL A 129 -10.28 -7.58 0.75
CA VAL A 129 -9.32 -6.81 1.53
C VAL A 129 -8.29 -6.10 0.64
N SER A 130 -7.97 -4.87 1.01
CA SER A 130 -6.80 -4.16 0.52
C SER A 130 -6.11 -3.45 1.69
N PHE A 131 -4.98 -2.80 1.45
CA PHE A 131 -4.36 -1.95 2.45
C PHE A 131 -3.69 -0.74 1.80
N LEU A 132 -3.47 0.29 2.60
CA LEU A 132 -2.67 1.46 2.25
C LEU A 132 -1.67 1.74 3.37
N LYS A 133 -0.56 2.38 3.03
CA LYS A 133 0.44 2.83 4.01
C LYS A 133 0.35 4.35 4.14
N SER A 134 0.35 4.87 5.36
CA SER A 134 0.42 6.31 5.57
C SER A 134 1.71 6.87 4.96
N SER A 135 1.69 8.13 4.55
CA SER A 135 2.86 8.81 4.01
C SER A 135 4.01 8.90 5.02
N SER A 136 3.69 9.03 6.32
CA SER A 136 4.66 8.91 7.42
C SER A 136 5.29 7.52 7.57
N GLY A 137 4.72 6.49 6.92
CA GLY A 137 5.12 5.09 7.08
C GLY A 137 4.79 4.48 8.44
N ARG A 138 4.16 5.25 9.34
CA ARG A 138 3.81 4.80 10.70
C ARG A 138 2.59 3.91 10.76
N PHE A 139 1.70 3.97 9.76
CA PHE A 139 0.42 3.27 9.80
C PHE A 139 0.20 2.45 8.53
N LEU A 140 -0.39 1.27 8.71
CA LEU A 140 -0.84 0.40 7.63
C LEU A 140 -2.36 0.25 7.79
N VAL A 141 -3.15 0.97 7.01
CA VAL A 141 -4.62 0.91 7.12
C VAL A 141 -5.13 -0.24 6.24
N ILE A 142 -5.88 -1.18 6.81
CA ILE A 142 -6.45 -2.32 6.09
C ILE A 142 -7.92 -2.03 5.80
N ASN A 143 -8.27 -2.08 4.52
CA ASN A 143 -9.59 -1.67 4.04
C ASN A 143 -10.39 -2.91 3.64
N THR A 144 -11.59 -3.01 4.19
CA THR A 144 -12.68 -3.88 3.72
C THR A 144 -13.97 -3.04 3.70
N CYS A 145 -15.12 -3.63 3.40
CA CYS A 145 -16.42 -2.94 3.50
C CYS A 145 -16.73 -2.36 4.88
N SER A 146 -16.04 -2.83 5.92
CA SER A 146 -16.05 -2.24 7.25
C SER A 146 -14.60 -1.97 7.66
N PHE A 147 -14.21 -0.69 7.64
CA PHE A 147 -12.82 -0.30 7.85
C PHE A 147 -12.25 -0.84 9.17
N LEU A 148 -11.07 -1.45 9.07
CA LEU A 148 -10.23 -1.82 10.19
C LEU A 148 -8.91 -1.07 10.10
N ALA A 149 -8.74 -0.09 10.98
CA ALA A 149 -7.47 0.56 11.14
C ALA A 149 -6.46 -0.40 11.79
N TYR A 150 -5.37 -0.67 11.10
CA TYR A 150 -4.22 -1.33 11.69
C TYR A 150 -3.11 -0.31 11.91
N THR A 151 -2.49 -0.38 13.07
CA THR A 151 -1.37 0.48 13.42
C THR A 151 -0.30 -0.41 14.01
N LYS A 152 0.84 -0.52 13.33
CA LYS A 152 2.06 -0.99 14.01
C LYS A 152 2.71 0.29 14.50
N ASP A 153 2.76 0.50 15.81
CA ASP A 153 3.66 1.55 16.29
C ASP A 153 5.07 1.13 15.85
N THR A 154 5.68 1.81 14.88
CA THR A 154 6.98 1.37 14.36
C THR A 154 8.09 1.37 15.41
N ASN A 155 7.85 1.98 16.59
CA ASN A 155 8.76 1.95 17.73
C ASN A 155 8.58 0.72 18.63
N ASN A 156 7.56 -0.11 18.41
CA ASN A 156 7.29 -1.29 19.21
C ASN A 156 6.66 -2.38 18.32
N SER A 157 7.20 -3.59 18.29
CA SER A 157 6.76 -4.68 17.39
C SER A 157 5.30 -5.16 17.57
N THR A 158 4.51 -4.46 18.37
CA THR A 158 3.10 -4.75 18.68
C THR A 158 2.17 -4.08 17.66
N TRP A 159 1.31 -4.89 17.07
CA TRP A 159 0.22 -4.44 16.21
C TRP A 159 -0.98 -4.04 17.07
N HIS A 160 -1.42 -2.79 16.94
CA HIS A 160 -2.67 -2.30 17.49
C HIS A 160 -3.73 -2.28 16.40
N LYS A 161 -4.73 -3.15 16.56
CA LYS A 161 -5.90 -3.23 15.70
C LYS A 161 -7.02 -2.40 16.31
N THR A 162 -7.51 -1.40 15.60
CA THR A 162 -8.71 -0.66 16.00
C THR A 162 -9.74 -0.70 14.89
N ARG A 163 -10.98 -1.07 15.24
CA ARG A 163 -12.11 -0.90 14.34
C ARG A 163 -12.60 0.53 14.46
N LEU A 164 -12.74 1.24 13.33
CA LEU A 164 -13.34 2.56 13.36
C LEU A 164 -14.80 2.44 13.84
N PRO A 165 -15.25 3.32 14.74
CA PRO A 165 -16.62 3.27 15.25
C PRO A 165 -17.59 3.62 14.13
N MET A 166 -18.49 2.68 13.80
CA MET A 166 -19.56 2.88 12.82
C MET A 166 -20.89 2.81 13.57
N PRO A 167 -21.53 3.96 13.84
CA PRO A 167 -22.73 4.01 14.69
C PRO A 167 -23.97 3.38 14.03
N GLU A 168 -23.98 3.29 12.69
CA GLU A 168 -25.09 2.74 11.92
C GLU A 168 -24.66 1.46 11.18
N ALA A 169 -25.60 0.53 11.01
CA ALA A 169 -25.34 -0.75 10.35
C ALA A 169 -25.20 -0.65 8.82
N ILE A 170 -25.78 0.38 8.21
CA ILE A 170 -25.73 0.66 6.78
C ILE A 170 -25.17 2.06 6.60
N TYR A 171 -24.03 2.16 5.93
CA TYR A 171 -23.32 3.41 5.73
C TYR A 171 -22.45 3.33 4.48
N THR A 172 -21.96 4.49 4.05
CA THR A 172 -20.90 4.64 3.07
C THR A 172 -19.69 5.26 3.76
N LEU A 173 -18.52 4.73 3.45
CA LEU A 173 -17.25 5.15 4.04
C LEU A 173 -16.20 5.25 2.93
N ASP A 174 -15.46 6.34 2.91
CA ASP A 174 -14.37 6.55 1.95
C ASP A 174 -13.16 7.20 2.64
N THR A 175 -11.96 7.00 2.09
CA THR A 175 -10.75 7.72 2.51
C THR A 175 -10.87 9.19 2.15
N ALA A 176 -10.59 10.10 3.08
CA ALA A 176 -10.50 11.53 2.78
C ALA A 176 -9.02 11.95 2.66
N ALA A 177 -8.75 12.98 1.86
CA ALA A 177 -7.41 13.54 1.74
C ALA A 177 -6.97 14.13 3.08
N ASN A 178 -5.70 13.92 3.42
CA ASN A 178 -5.06 14.55 4.57
C ASN A 178 -3.75 15.20 4.11
N ASP A 179 -3.71 16.54 4.14
CA ASP A 179 -2.57 17.32 3.67
C ASP A 179 -1.38 17.27 4.66
N GLU A 180 -1.61 16.80 5.89
CA GLU A 180 -0.56 16.61 6.88
C GLU A 180 0.09 15.22 6.75
N TYR A 181 1.28 15.18 6.16
CA TYR A 181 1.99 13.92 5.91
C TYR A 181 2.45 13.20 7.18
N ALA A 182 2.91 13.94 8.19
CA ALA A 182 3.51 13.40 9.42
C ALA A 182 2.52 13.40 10.59
N THR A 183 1.37 12.76 10.41
CA THR A 183 0.25 12.85 11.35
C THR A 183 -0.11 11.52 11.98
N THR A 184 -0.76 11.55 13.15
CA THR A 184 -1.44 10.38 13.76
C THR A 184 -2.90 10.29 13.36
N LYS A 185 -3.34 11.16 12.46
CA LYS A 185 -4.73 11.36 12.10
C LYS A 185 -5.05 10.69 10.77
N TYR A 186 -6.17 9.99 10.74
CA TYR A 186 -6.75 9.43 9.53
C TYR A 186 -8.08 10.11 9.26
N GLN A 187 -8.23 10.68 8.08
CA GLN A 187 -9.47 11.32 7.68
C GLN A 187 -10.28 10.37 6.79
N TYR A 188 -11.57 10.28 7.06
CA TYR A 188 -12.52 9.51 6.26
C TYR A 188 -13.81 10.30 6.07
N THR A 189 -14.52 10.04 4.98
CA THR A 189 -15.88 10.53 4.80
C THR A 189 -16.90 9.47 5.18
N TYR A 190 -17.91 9.84 5.96
CA TYR A 190 -18.97 8.97 6.45
C TYR A 190 -20.34 9.54 6.06
N SER A 191 -21.26 8.69 5.61
CA SER A 191 -22.66 9.05 5.39
C SER A 191 -23.55 7.82 5.51
N SER A 192 -24.84 8.03 5.77
CA SER A 192 -25.86 6.98 5.73
C SER A 192 -27.17 7.52 5.16
N LEU A 193 -28.23 6.71 5.21
CA LEU A 193 -29.57 7.17 4.86
C LEU A 193 -30.13 8.21 5.84
N THR A 194 -29.60 8.25 7.06
CA THR A 194 -30.08 9.13 8.15
C THR A 194 -29.02 10.09 8.68
N THR A 195 -27.77 9.96 8.23
CA THR A 195 -26.66 10.85 8.57
C THR A 195 -26.09 11.49 7.30
N PRO A 196 -26.15 12.84 7.17
CA PRO A 196 -25.54 13.55 6.06
C PRO A 196 -24.03 13.29 5.94
N LYS A 197 -23.44 13.62 4.79
CA LYS A 197 -22.01 13.36 4.56
C LYS A 197 -21.13 14.21 5.48
N GLN A 198 -20.36 13.53 6.32
CA GLN A 198 -19.37 14.09 7.22
C GLN A 198 -17.95 13.75 6.75
N THR A 199 -17.00 14.65 6.98
CA THR A 199 -15.57 14.36 7.01
C THR A 199 -15.15 14.24 8.47
N VAL A 200 -14.65 13.08 8.85
CA VAL A 200 -14.29 12.73 10.22
C VAL A 200 -12.80 12.48 10.28
N GLU A 201 -12.15 13.07 11.27
CA GLU A 201 -10.78 12.77 11.64
C GLU A 201 -10.77 11.78 12.79
N TYR A 202 -9.97 10.73 12.65
CA TYR A 202 -9.71 9.74 13.69
C TYR A 202 -8.24 9.74 14.07
N ASP A 203 -7.96 9.80 15.37
CA ASP A 203 -6.61 9.73 15.91
C ASP A 203 -6.26 8.30 16.31
N PHE A 204 -5.28 7.72 15.62
CA PHE A 204 -4.79 6.37 15.87
C PHE A 204 -4.20 6.17 17.27
N ILE A 205 -3.73 7.24 17.93
CA ILE A 205 -3.10 7.14 19.25
C ILE A 205 -4.15 7.27 20.35
N SER A 206 -5.02 8.27 20.28
CA SER A 206 -6.02 8.52 21.32
C SER A 206 -7.32 7.74 21.13
N ASN A 207 -7.52 7.09 19.97
CA ASN A 207 -8.75 6.43 19.56
C ASN A 207 -9.99 7.35 19.55
N LYS A 208 -9.79 8.66 19.38
CA LYS A 208 -10.87 9.66 19.36
C LYS A 208 -11.18 10.10 17.94
N THR A 209 -12.45 10.44 17.70
CA THR A 209 -12.92 11.04 16.45
C THR A 209 -13.33 12.50 16.65
N VAL A 210 -13.15 13.31 15.61
CA VAL A 210 -13.62 14.70 15.52
C VAL A 210 -14.23 14.90 14.14
N ILE A 211 -15.44 15.48 14.07
CA ILE A 211 -16.06 15.86 12.79
C ILE A 211 -15.41 17.17 12.32
N LEU A 212 -14.75 17.14 11.16
CA LEU A 212 -14.11 18.32 10.55
C LEU A 212 -15.09 19.13 9.69
N LYS A 213 -15.99 18.44 8.98
CA LYS A 213 -16.96 19.05 8.08
C LYS A 213 -18.22 18.20 8.00
N GLU A 214 -19.38 18.85 7.90
CA GLU A 214 -20.67 18.21 7.62
C GLU A 214 -21.34 18.92 6.44
N THR A 215 -21.90 18.13 5.52
CA THR A 215 -22.73 18.65 4.43
C THR A 215 -24.17 18.60 4.90
N PRO A 216 -24.93 19.72 4.85
CA PRO A 216 -26.34 19.74 5.24
C PRO A 216 -27.21 18.76 4.46
#